data_AF-A0A250VT57-F1
#
_entry.id   AF-A0A250VT57-F1
#
_cell.length_a   1.000
_cell.length_b   1.000
_cell.length_c   1.000
_cell.angle_alpha   90.00
_cell.angle_beta   90.00
_cell.angle_gamma   90.00
#
_symmetry.space_group_name_H-M   'P 1'
#
loop_
_entity.id
_entity.type
_entity.pdbx_description
1 polymer ?
#
loop_
_entity_poly.entity_id
_entity_poly.type
_entity_poly.pdbx_seq_one_letter_code
_entity_poly.pdbx_strand_id
1 'polypeptide(L)'
;MTTPAVLPHVDAVTAALTGADLTVYFGGAPPGVVPTATQPYTVLYPTPGRAVAASLADDLVDFVGEVQLTCVGLTAEQAASVSDRAMAALAARITVAGRVSWRPEFLDGQPVQRDDDVTPPNYYAVARYRLRSIPQ
;
A
#
# COMPACT_ATOMS: atom_id res chain seq x y z
N MET A 1 -26.08 -9.69 3.87
CA MET A 1 -24.97 -8.71 3.95
C MET A 1 -23.65 -9.42 3.75
N THR A 2 -22.82 -8.94 2.81
CA THR A 2 -21.49 -9.52 2.55
C THR A 2 -20.45 -8.62 3.19
N THR A 3 -19.70 -9.13 4.16
CA THR A 3 -18.56 -8.42 4.76
C THR A 3 -17.60 -8.02 3.65
N PRO A 4 -17.24 -6.72 3.50
CA PRO A 4 -16.29 -6.30 2.50
C PRO A 4 -14.95 -7.00 2.73
N ALA A 5 -14.49 -7.75 1.72
CA ALA A 5 -13.18 -8.38 1.72
C ALA A 5 -12.10 -7.32 1.49
N VAL A 6 -10.94 -7.49 2.13
CA VAL A 6 -9.81 -6.57 1.97
C VAL A 6 -9.01 -6.80 0.68
N LEU A 7 -9.04 -8.02 0.14
CA LEU A 7 -8.25 -8.40 -1.03
C LEU A 7 -8.52 -7.51 -2.26
N PRO A 8 -9.77 -7.18 -2.65
CA PRO A 8 -10.01 -6.27 -3.78
C PRO A 8 -9.38 -4.88 -3.62
N HIS A 9 -9.27 -4.37 -2.38
CA HIS A 9 -8.60 -3.10 -2.11
C HIS A 9 -7.10 -3.22 -2.20
N VAL A 10 -6.53 -4.32 -1.74
CA VAL A 10 -5.11 -4.64 -1.87
C VAL A 10 -4.74 -4.79 -3.34
N ASP A 11 -5.54 -5.50 -4.13
CA ASP A 11 -5.33 -5.68 -5.57
C ASP A 11 -5.36 -4.34 -6.29
N ALA A 12 -6.30 -3.45 -5.93
CA ALA A 12 -6.38 -2.10 -6.50
C ALA A 12 -5.17 -1.22 -6.14
N VAL A 13 -4.67 -1.31 -4.91
CA VAL A 13 -3.43 -0.62 -4.50
C VAL A 13 -2.23 -1.19 -5.25
N THR A 14 -2.13 -2.51 -5.35
CA THR A 14 -1.07 -3.20 -6.09
C THR A 14 -1.07 -2.76 -7.55
N ALA A 15 -2.23 -2.76 -8.19
CA ALA A 15 -2.41 -2.32 -9.57
C ALA A 15 -1.95 -0.86 -9.77
N ALA A 16 -2.35 0.05 -8.87
CA ALA A 16 -1.95 1.46 -8.93
C ALA A 16 -0.44 1.65 -8.84
N LEU A 17 0.22 0.91 -7.94
CA LEU A 17 1.67 0.96 -7.75
C LEU A 17 2.42 0.33 -8.93
N THR A 18 1.97 -0.84 -9.41
CA THR A 18 2.57 -1.48 -10.58
C THR A 18 2.42 -0.63 -11.84
N GLY A 19 1.31 0.11 -11.97
CA GLY A 19 1.11 1.08 -13.05
C GLY A 19 2.05 2.30 -12.99
N ALA A 20 2.73 2.51 -11.86
CA ALA A 20 3.79 3.52 -11.69
C ALA A 20 5.20 2.93 -11.79
N ASP A 21 5.33 1.77 -12.44
CA ASP A 21 6.59 1.03 -12.63
C ASP A 21 7.29 0.69 -11.29
N LEU A 22 6.50 0.32 -10.29
CA LEU A 22 6.99 -0.20 -9.00
C LEU A 22 6.82 -1.71 -8.94
N THR A 23 7.87 -2.41 -8.50
CA THR A 23 7.77 -3.82 -8.13
C THR A 23 7.10 -3.92 -6.78
N VAL A 24 6.00 -4.67 -6.68
CA VAL A 24 5.19 -4.76 -5.46
C VAL A 24 5.13 -6.19 -4.96
N TYR A 25 5.37 -6.37 -3.67
CA TYR A 25 5.21 -7.65 -2.98
C TYR A 25 4.15 -7.54 -1.87
N PHE A 26 3.47 -8.64 -1.57
CA PHE A 26 2.44 -8.72 -0.53
C PHE A 26 2.95 -9.49 0.68
N GLY A 27 2.92 -8.88 1.87
CA GLY A 27 3.28 -9.51 3.14
C GLY A 27 4.77 -9.81 3.33
N GLY A 28 5.59 -9.61 2.31
CA GLY A 28 7.03 -9.82 2.34
C GLY A 28 7.60 -9.99 0.93
N ALA A 29 8.86 -9.62 0.73
CA ALA A 29 9.57 -9.99 -0.49
C ALA A 29 9.91 -11.51 -0.46
N PRO A 30 9.93 -12.22 -1.60
CA PRO A 30 10.35 -13.62 -1.65
C PRO A 30 11.77 -13.82 -1.09
N PRO A 31 12.10 -15.01 -0.55
CA PRO A 31 13.44 -15.31 -0.07
C PRO A 31 14.50 -15.10 -1.17
N GLY A 32 15.60 -14.44 -0.82
CA GLY A 32 16.70 -14.16 -1.74
C GLY A 32 16.48 -12.95 -2.67
N VAL A 33 15.34 -12.27 -2.59
CA VAL A 33 15.14 -10.98 -3.26
C VAL A 33 15.81 -9.89 -2.43
N VAL A 34 16.77 -9.21 -3.05
CA VAL A 34 17.51 -8.08 -2.47
C VAL A 34 17.38 -6.91 -3.46
N PRO A 35 17.19 -5.66 -2.99
CA PRO A 35 17.10 -4.53 -3.89
C PRO A 35 18.40 -4.38 -4.68
N THR A 36 18.29 -4.14 -5.99
CA THR A 36 19.44 -3.82 -6.83
C THR A 36 19.36 -2.36 -7.27
N ALA A 37 20.44 -1.83 -7.83
CA ALA A 37 20.47 -0.45 -8.34
C ALA A 37 19.36 -0.15 -9.37
N THR A 38 18.89 -1.17 -10.10
CA THR A 38 17.86 -1.03 -11.13
C THR A 38 16.48 -1.56 -10.71
N GLN A 39 16.41 -2.34 -9.63
CA GLN A 39 15.19 -2.99 -9.17
C GLN A 39 14.97 -2.75 -7.66
N PRO A 40 14.52 -1.54 -7.27
CA PRO A 40 13.91 -1.36 -5.98
C PRO A 40 12.48 -1.90 -5.97
N TYR A 41 11.94 -2.15 -4.78
CA TYR A 41 10.60 -2.71 -4.63
C TYR A 41 9.86 -2.09 -3.44
N THR A 42 8.55 -2.31 -3.41
CA THR A 42 7.66 -1.91 -2.34
C THR A 42 6.97 -3.14 -1.78
N VAL A 43 6.93 -3.27 -0.45
CA VAL A 43 6.21 -4.34 0.24
C VAL A 43 4.93 -3.76 0.84
N LEU A 44 3.81 -4.41 0.56
CA LEU A 44 2.50 -4.09 1.10
C LEU A 44 2.19 -4.92 2.33
N TYR A 45 1.83 -4.24 3.42
CA TYR A 45 1.31 -4.84 4.64
C TYR A 45 -0.09 -4.27 4.92
N PRO A 46 -1.13 -4.87 4.34
CA PRO A 46 -2.50 -4.46 4.62
C PRO A 46 -2.98 -5.04 5.95
N THR A 47 -3.69 -4.21 6.69
CA THR A 47 -4.52 -4.68 7.80
C THR A 47 -5.77 -5.36 7.25
N PRO A 48 -6.37 -6.33 7.96
CA PRO A 48 -7.57 -7.04 7.49
C PRO A 48 -8.80 -6.14 7.28
N GLY A 49 -8.71 -4.85 7.62
CA GLY A 49 -9.78 -3.87 7.49
C GLY A 49 -10.91 -4.10 8.48
N ARG A 50 -11.86 -3.16 8.51
CA ARG A 50 -13.10 -3.27 9.27
C ARG A 50 -14.29 -2.86 8.43
N ALA A 51 -15.35 -3.66 8.53
CA ALA A 51 -16.69 -3.29 8.13
C ALA A 51 -17.22 -2.25 9.12
N VAL A 52 -17.65 -1.10 8.62
CA VAL A 52 -18.36 -0.10 9.42
C VAL A 52 -19.79 -0.10 8.90
N ALA A 53 -20.77 -0.30 9.79
CA ALA A 53 -22.17 -0.20 9.41
C ALA A 53 -22.40 1.20 8.82
N ALA A 54 -22.89 1.26 7.58
CA ALA A 54 -23.32 2.54 7.03
C ALA A 54 -24.62 2.96 7.73
N SER A 55 -24.92 4.25 7.57
CA SER A 55 -26.11 4.97 8.02
C SER A 55 -27.36 4.13 8.35
N LEU A 56 -28.12 4.54 9.38
CA LEU A 56 -29.43 3.98 9.76
C LEU A 56 -30.48 3.93 8.63
N ALA A 57 -30.22 4.59 7.50
CA ALA A 57 -31.14 4.72 6.37
C ALA A 57 -31.00 3.59 5.33
N ASP A 58 -29.84 2.94 5.22
CA ASP A 58 -29.59 1.87 4.23
C ASP A 58 -28.59 0.86 4.82
N ASP A 59 -28.91 -0.44 4.72
CA ASP A 59 -28.12 -1.58 5.25
C ASP A 59 -26.84 -1.85 4.43
N LEU A 60 -26.16 -0.78 4.03
CA LEU A 60 -24.90 -0.80 3.30
C LEU A 60 -23.74 -0.87 4.30
N VAL A 61 -22.63 -1.50 3.90
CA VAL A 61 -21.46 -1.67 4.76
C VAL A 61 -20.27 -0.95 4.15
N ASP A 62 -19.84 0.11 4.84
CA ASP A 62 -18.63 0.85 4.52
C ASP A 62 -17.40 -0.02 4.81
N PHE A 63 -16.38 0.14 3.98
CA PHE A 63 -15.07 -0.45 4.24
C PHE A 63 -14.10 0.64 4.69
N VAL A 64 -13.43 0.40 5.83
CA VAL A 64 -12.28 1.18 6.27
C VAL A 64 -11.13 0.22 6.55
N GLY A 65 -10.01 0.42 5.86
CA GLY A 65 -8.81 -0.38 6.06
C GLY A 65 -7.57 0.51 6.11
N GLU A 66 -6.46 -0.07 6.53
CA GLU A 66 -5.16 0.57 6.49
C GLU A 66 -4.17 -0.31 5.75
N VAL A 67 -3.29 0.31 5.00
CA VAL A 67 -2.19 -0.34 4.30
C VAL A 67 -0.90 0.38 4.62
N GLN A 68 0.11 -0.39 5.03
CA GLN A 68 1.47 0.08 5.17
C GLN A 68 2.27 -0.32 3.92
N LEU A 69 3.03 0.63 3.39
CA LEU A 69 4.00 0.45 2.32
C LEU A 69 5.38 0.55 2.92
N THR A 70 6.21 -0.45 2.68
CA THR A 70 7.64 -0.38 2.96
C THR A 70 8.37 -0.31 1.63
N CYS A 71 8.89 0.86 1.28
CA CYS A 71 9.63 1.12 0.06
C CYS A 71 11.10 0.82 0.30
N VAL A 72 11.68 -0.13 -0.43
CA VAL A 72 13.04 -0.65 -0.19
C VAL A 72 13.94 -0.36 -1.38
N GLY A 73 15.15 0.10 -1.09
CA GLY A 73 16.19 0.39 -2.06
C GLY A 73 17.59 0.00 -1.56
N LEU A 74 18.55 -0.03 -2.47
CA LEU A 74 19.96 -0.27 -2.15
C LEU A 74 20.63 0.98 -1.53
N THR A 75 20.12 2.17 -1.86
CA THR A 75 20.57 3.45 -1.29
C THR A 75 19.39 4.23 -0.70
N ALA A 76 19.69 5.22 0.14
CA ALA A 76 18.68 6.08 0.75
C ALA A 76 17.89 6.87 -0.30
N GLU A 77 18.57 7.37 -1.34
CA GLU A 77 17.95 8.11 -2.45
C GLU A 77 17.01 7.21 -3.24
N GLN A 78 17.38 5.94 -3.43
CA GLN A 78 16.54 4.97 -4.13
C GLN A 78 15.28 4.67 -3.33
N ALA A 79 15.41 4.45 -2.01
CA ALA A 79 14.26 4.25 -1.12
C ALA A 79 13.33 5.48 -1.11
N ALA A 80 13.89 6.70 -1.07
CA ALA A 80 13.13 7.94 -1.16
C ALA A 80 12.41 8.08 -2.51
N SER A 81 13.10 7.82 -3.62
CA SER A 81 12.51 7.87 -4.97
C SER A 81 11.34 6.89 -5.15
N VAL A 82 11.45 5.69 -4.58
CA VAL A 82 10.36 4.70 -4.57
C VAL A 82 9.18 5.20 -3.76
N SER A 83 9.44 5.79 -2.59
CA SER A 83 8.41 6.41 -1.75
C SER A 83 7.68 7.55 -2.47
N ASP A 84 8.40 8.43 -3.17
CA ASP A 84 7.79 9.53 -3.93
C ASP A 84 6.89 9.02 -5.06
N ARG A 85 7.35 8.00 -5.80
CA ARG A 85 6.54 7.37 -6.85
C ARG A 85 5.30 6.66 -6.29
N ALA A 86 5.45 5.97 -5.15
CA ALA A 86 4.32 5.33 -4.47
C ALA A 86 3.30 6.37 -3.99
N MET A 87 3.76 7.48 -3.41
CA MET A 87 2.90 8.58 -3.01
C MET A 87 2.16 9.20 -4.20
N ALA A 88 2.86 9.42 -5.32
CA ALA A 88 2.25 9.93 -6.54
C ALA A 88 1.18 8.97 -7.11
N ALA A 89 1.45 7.66 -7.10
CA ALA A 89 0.49 6.64 -7.53
C ALA A 89 -0.79 6.62 -6.67
N LEU A 90 -0.65 6.86 -5.37
CA LEU A 90 -1.77 6.90 -4.42
C LEU A 90 -2.43 8.28 -4.29
N ALA A 91 -1.96 9.29 -5.03
CA ALA A 91 -2.58 10.62 -5.06
C ALA A 91 -3.92 10.64 -5.80
N ALA A 92 -4.24 9.59 -6.58
CA ALA A 92 -5.52 9.42 -7.28
C ALA A 92 -6.45 8.44 -6.54
N ARG A 93 -7.73 8.42 -6.96
CA ARG A 93 -8.68 7.40 -6.48
C ARG A 93 -8.32 6.04 -7.09
N ILE A 94 -8.29 5.00 -6.27
CA ILE A 94 -8.02 3.63 -6.71
C ILE A 94 -9.30 2.94 -7.17
N THR A 95 -9.30 2.23 -8.29
CA THR A 95 -10.53 1.58 -8.77
C THR A 95 -10.72 0.23 -8.06
N VAL A 96 -11.84 0.05 -7.34
CA VAL A 96 -12.22 -1.23 -6.72
C VAL A 96 -13.54 -1.68 -7.34
N ALA A 97 -13.57 -2.88 -7.92
CA ALA A 97 -14.77 -3.38 -8.60
C ALA A 97 -15.99 -3.40 -7.67
N GLY A 98 -17.12 -2.85 -8.13
CA GLY A 98 -18.38 -2.80 -7.39
C GLY A 98 -18.39 -1.85 -6.20
N ARG A 99 -17.41 -0.94 -6.08
CA ARG A 99 -17.32 0.03 -4.98
C ARG A 99 -16.84 1.39 -5.46
N VAL A 100 -17.35 2.45 -4.84
CA VAL A 100 -16.78 3.79 -4.98
C VAL A 100 -15.75 4.00 -3.88
N SER A 101 -14.49 4.18 -4.26
CA SER A 101 -13.38 4.43 -3.33
C SER A 101 -13.11 5.92 -3.18
N TRP A 102 -12.57 6.29 -2.02
CA TRP A 102 -11.91 7.59 -1.85
C TRP A 102 -10.43 7.48 -2.18
N ARG A 103 -9.79 8.64 -2.37
CA ARG A 103 -8.33 8.71 -2.46
C ARG A 103 -7.73 8.15 -1.16
N PRO A 104 -6.70 7.29 -1.23
CA PRO A 104 -5.93 6.89 -0.07
C PRO A 104 -5.48 8.10 0.75
N GLU A 105 -5.74 8.08 2.05
CA GLU A 105 -5.39 9.18 2.96
C GLU A 105 -4.07 8.82 3.65
N PHE A 106 -3.03 9.65 3.49
CA PHE A 106 -1.79 9.48 4.23
C PHE A 106 -2.04 9.64 5.73
N LEU A 107 -1.59 8.68 6.53
CA LEU A 107 -1.75 8.68 7.98
C LEU A 107 -0.46 9.06 8.68
N ASP A 108 0.60 8.31 8.37
CA ASP A 108 1.87 8.36 9.07
C ASP A 108 2.98 7.81 8.18
N GLY A 109 4.23 8.13 8.49
CA GLY A 109 5.39 7.59 7.78
C GLY A 109 6.64 7.68 8.64
N GLN A 110 7.57 6.79 8.35
CA GLN A 110 8.89 6.80 8.97
C GLN A 110 9.91 7.39 8.00
N PRO A 111 10.92 8.13 8.51
CA PRO A 111 12.01 8.60 7.68
C PRO A 111 12.75 7.41 7.06
N VAL A 112 13.51 7.69 5.99
CA VAL A 112 14.39 6.67 5.41
C VAL A 112 15.35 6.15 6.47
N GLN A 113 15.35 4.84 6.67
CA GLN A 113 16.22 4.15 7.62
C GLN A 113 17.05 3.12 6.88
N ARG A 114 18.23 2.84 7.44
CA ARG A 114 19.09 1.75 6.98
C ARG A 114 18.74 0.50 7.76
N ASP A 115 18.62 -0.62 7.07
CA ASP A 115 18.48 -1.95 7.64
C ASP A 115 19.83 -2.66 7.57
N ASP A 116 20.45 -2.86 8.73
CA ASP A 116 21.71 -3.60 8.88
C ASP A 116 21.49 -5.08 9.27
N ASP A 117 20.24 -5.50 9.51
CA ASP A 117 19.91 -6.89 9.83
C ASP A 117 19.83 -7.76 8.56
N VAL A 118 19.72 -7.13 7.38
CA VAL A 118 19.76 -7.77 6.07
C VAL A 118 21.15 -7.66 5.46
N THR A 119 21.63 -8.74 4.82
CA THR A 119 22.91 -8.75 4.10
C THR A 119 22.67 -8.98 2.60
N PRO A 120 23.10 -8.06 1.71
CA PRO A 120 23.72 -6.77 2.01
C PRO A 120 22.72 -5.78 2.66
N PRO A 121 23.22 -4.80 3.46
CA PRO A 121 22.37 -3.78 4.05
C PRO A 121 21.54 -3.04 3.00
N ASN A 122 20.31 -2.70 3.35
CA ASN A 122 19.41 -1.97 2.48
C ASN A 122 18.89 -0.70 3.17
N TYR A 123 18.14 0.10 2.43
CA TYR A 123 17.44 1.25 2.97
C TYR A 123 15.95 1.08 2.74
N TYR A 124 15.14 1.55 3.69
CA TYR A 124 13.70 1.51 3.57
C TYR A 124 13.05 2.80 4.07
N ALA A 125 11.92 3.14 3.48
CA ALA A 125 11.00 4.16 3.96
C ALA A 125 9.62 3.53 4.17
N VAL A 126 8.91 3.94 5.22
CA VAL A 126 7.59 3.40 5.55
C VAL A 126 6.55 4.50 5.41
N ALA A 127 5.43 4.19 4.77
CA ALA A 127 4.27 5.07 4.69
C ALA A 127 2.99 4.29 4.94
N ARG A 128 2.07 4.85 5.74
CA ARG A 128 0.77 4.26 6.07
C ARG A 128 -0.33 5.08 5.45
N TYR A 129 -1.29 4.38 4.83
CA TYR A 129 -2.44 4.99 4.20
C TYR A 129 -3.74 4.35 4.69
N ARG A 130 -4.78 5.16 4.84
CA ARG A 130 -6.14 4.71 5.05
C ARG A 130 -6.84 4.53 3.72
N LEU A 131 -7.49 3.38 3.58
CA LEU A 131 -8.37 3.04 2.47
C LEU A 131 -9.81 3.14 2.92
N ARG A 132 -10.65 3.76 2.11
CA ARG A 132 -12.09 3.86 2.35
C ARG A 132 -12.85 3.56 1.08
N SER A 133 -14.00 2.88 1.20
CA SER A 133 -14.93 2.72 0.07
C SER A 133 -16.34 2.38 0.52
N ILE A 134 -17.32 2.78 -0.28
CA ILE A 134 -18.74 2.43 -0.16
C ILE A 134 -19.15 1.50 -1.30
N PRO A 135 -20.20 0.67 -1.11
CA PRO A 135 -20.83 -0.06 -2.21
C PRO A 135 -21.30 0.90 -3.31
N GLN A 136 -21.18 0.49 -4.57
CA GLN A 136 -21.75 1.20 -5.73
C GLN A 136 -23.18 0.75 -6.01
#